data_AF-A0A2S3ILQ6-F1
#
_entry.id   AF-A0A2S3ILQ6-F1
#
_cell.length_a   1.000
_cell.length_b   1.000
_cell.length_c   1.000
_cell.angle_alpha   90.00
_cell.angle_beta   90.00
_cell.angle_gamma   90.00
#
_symmetry.space_group_name_H-M   'P 1'
#
loop_
_entity.id
_entity.type
_entity.pdbx_description
1 polymer ?
#
loop_
_entity_poly.entity_id
_entity_poly.type
_entity_poly.pdbx_seq_one_letter_code
_entity_poly.pdbx_strand_id
1 'polypeptide(L)'
;MDAPQACAAGSELELARARCGALHGRLAASPDLPRQPALRSLLRLVTAELGFLASAHPDPAAPLSSNLPHLAALHLLLTHPAVRSPSRLSPLPGVDFACAFRGRPAWALLSASNPARLAWVPRGGLRARVASVLDAARGAPPATRPEKLLLVFSRGVGADIALGLAVGFGAVETDMLAEFVGVSEDEDDEGWIAVSFNTGEEMRSFRAFEIDIVEGAAEVLLPPEATVAEGSSDEEVPLGFEGAFGAFVGKMWRESRELMNLDTTALVAIVSGISNGGVGKLMAAPKEVTRARFKCNYKFVMDQAHSELQLPILLELGKAVEGKQCIICGTVNSEFKEIVSMCGGPEEKTRARHLLKQLTIIPDSPSARMMDLPTTRKLAMKNKVVFGTGDHWRAPTLTANMGFVRAVSQSGMPLLTIEHRPRALIGL
;
A
#
# COMPACT_ATOMS: atom_id res chain seq x y z
N MET A 1 -35.05 19.89 -29.79
CA MET A 1 -33.90 19.71 -30.68
C MET A 1 -32.69 19.58 -29.79
N ASP A 2 -32.42 18.37 -29.31
CA ASP A 2 -31.25 18.07 -28.49
C ASP A 2 -30.21 17.37 -29.36
N ALA A 3 -29.08 18.04 -29.53
CA ALA A 3 -27.89 17.50 -30.19
C ALA A 3 -27.12 16.58 -29.22
N PRO A 4 -26.38 15.57 -29.71
CA PRO A 4 -26.02 14.40 -28.92
C PRO A 4 -24.75 14.59 -28.08
N GLN A 5 -24.84 14.19 -26.81
CA GLN A 5 -23.75 14.06 -25.81
C GLN A 5 -22.63 13.07 -26.21
N ALA A 6 -22.76 12.36 -27.33
CA ALA A 6 -21.82 11.34 -27.79
C ALA A 6 -20.47 11.89 -28.29
N CYS A 7 -20.37 13.18 -28.63
CA CYS A 7 -19.15 13.78 -29.18
C CYS A 7 -18.07 14.08 -28.11
N ALA A 8 -18.47 14.38 -26.87
CA ALA A 8 -17.55 14.82 -25.81
C ALA A 8 -16.68 13.69 -25.25
N ALA A 9 -17.24 12.50 -24.99
CA ALA A 9 -16.50 11.36 -24.42
C ALA A 9 -15.42 10.81 -25.38
N GLY A 10 -15.70 10.83 -26.69
CA GLY A 10 -14.70 10.52 -27.73
C GLY A 10 -13.56 11.53 -27.74
N SER A 11 -13.86 12.83 -27.55
CA SER A 11 -12.85 13.89 -27.51
C SER A 11 -11.95 13.82 -26.27
N GLU A 12 -12.49 13.44 -25.10
CA GLU A 12 -11.73 13.34 -23.84
C GLU A 12 -10.75 12.15 -23.88
N LEU A 13 -11.18 11.01 -24.42
CA LEU A 13 -10.31 9.84 -24.59
C LEU A 13 -9.19 10.09 -25.59
N GLU A 14 -9.49 10.73 -26.73
CA GLU A 14 -8.47 11.10 -27.72
C GLU A 14 -7.48 12.13 -27.16
N LEU A 15 -7.95 13.11 -26.37
CA LEU A 15 -7.09 14.04 -25.67
C LEU A 15 -6.18 13.34 -24.64
N ALA A 16 -6.72 12.39 -23.87
CA ALA A 16 -5.94 11.61 -22.92
C ALA A 16 -4.88 10.74 -23.61
N ARG A 17 -5.22 10.10 -24.74
CA ARG A 17 -4.28 9.35 -25.59
C ARG A 17 -3.16 10.25 -26.10
N ALA A 18 -3.50 11.42 -26.66
CA ALA A 18 -2.51 12.37 -27.15
C ALA A 18 -1.57 12.85 -26.04
N ARG A 19 -2.11 13.22 -24.87
CA ARG A 19 -1.31 13.64 -23.70
C ARG A 19 -0.41 12.51 -23.17
N CYS A 20 -0.93 11.28 -23.11
CA CYS A 20 -0.15 10.10 -22.67
C CYS A 20 0.97 9.77 -23.66
N GLY A 21 0.69 9.81 -24.97
CA GLY A 21 1.69 9.62 -26.03
C GLY A 21 2.77 10.69 -26.01
N ALA A 22 2.42 11.96 -25.80
CA ALA A 22 3.38 13.04 -25.65
C ALA A 22 4.28 12.85 -24.41
N LEU A 23 3.70 12.43 -23.27
CA LEU A 23 4.47 12.12 -22.06
C LEU A 23 5.43 10.94 -22.29
N HIS A 24 4.95 9.88 -22.95
CA HIS A 24 5.77 8.74 -23.32
C HIS A 24 6.97 9.16 -24.20
N GLY A 25 6.71 9.96 -25.23
CA GLY A 25 7.75 10.48 -26.12
C GLY A 25 8.83 11.27 -25.38
N ARG A 26 8.43 12.19 -24.48
CA ARG A 26 9.37 12.96 -23.65
C ARG A 26 10.21 12.07 -22.74
N LEU A 27 9.60 11.09 -22.09
CA LEU A 27 10.32 10.16 -21.22
C LEU A 27 11.31 9.28 -21.99
N ALA A 28 10.91 8.78 -23.16
CA ALA A 28 11.74 7.94 -24.01
C ALA A 28 12.94 8.73 -24.59
N ALA A 29 12.75 10.02 -24.89
CA ALA A 29 13.80 10.91 -25.40
C ALA A 29 14.69 11.53 -24.29
N SER A 30 14.38 11.29 -23.01
CA SER A 30 15.12 11.91 -21.91
C SER A 30 16.56 11.35 -21.83
N PRO A 31 17.60 12.21 -21.85
CA PRO A 31 18.99 11.77 -21.77
C PRO A 31 19.33 11.10 -20.42
N ASP A 32 18.54 11.40 -19.38
CA ASP A 32 18.70 10.86 -18.04
C ASP A 32 18.08 9.47 -17.85
N LEU A 33 17.23 9.03 -18.78
CA LEU A 33 16.51 7.76 -18.70
C LEU A 33 17.43 6.54 -18.43
N PRO A 34 18.61 6.38 -19.06
CA PRO A 34 19.48 5.25 -18.77
C PRO A 34 20.04 5.27 -17.35
N ARG A 35 20.29 6.48 -16.81
CA ARG A 35 20.98 6.71 -15.54
C ARG A 35 20.00 6.75 -14.36
N GLN A 36 18.75 7.14 -14.58
CA GLN A 36 17.75 7.34 -13.53
C GLN A 36 16.76 6.15 -13.43
N PRO A 37 16.78 5.36 -12.34
CA PRO A 37 15.84 4.26 -12.14
C PRO A 37 14.37 4.71 -12.04
N ALA A 38 14.13 5.92 -11.53
CA ALA A 38 12.79 6.50 -11.39
C ALA A 38 12.12 6.72 -12.75
N LEU A 39 12.83 7.34 -13.70
CA LEU A 39 12.34 7.59 -15.05
C LEU A 39 12.03 6.28 -15.81
N ARG A 40 12.83 5.22 -15.61
CA ARG A 40 12.54 3.89 -16.16
C ARG A 40 11.31 3.23 -15.54
N SER A 41 11.07 3.45 -14.26
CA SER A 41 9.81 3.01 -13.64
C SER A 41 8.63 3.81 -14.18
N LEU A 42 8.77 5.12 -14.33
CA LEU A 42 7.73 5.99 -14.85
C LEU A 42 7.39 5.68 -16.31
N LEU A 43 8.39 5.47 -17.17
CA LEU A 43 8.17 5.10 -18.57
C LEU A 43 7.33 3.83 -18.68
N ARG A 44 7.62 2.79 -17.87
CA ARG A 44 6.83 1.55 -17.85
C ARG A 44 5.37 1.80 -17.44
N LEU A 45 5.13 2.67 -16.46
CA LEU A 45 3.78 3.03 -16.04
C LEU A 45 3.03 3.79 -17.14
N VAL A 46 3.71 4.72 -17.82
CA VAL A 46 3.14 5.47 -18.94
C VAL A 46 2.85 4.55 -20.14
N THR A 47 3.72 3.59 -20.46
CA THR A 47 3.46 2.58 -21.50
C THR A 47 2.23 1.74 -21.16
N ALA A 48 2.06 1.35 -19.89
CA ALA A 48 0.88 0.60 -19.45
C ALA A 48 -0.40 1.45 -19.56
N GLU A 49 -0.35 2.72 -19.16
CA GLU A 49 -1.48 3.66 -19.29
C GLU A 49 -1.84 3.90 -20.76
N LEU A 50 -0.85 4.01 -21.65
CA LEU A 50 -1.09 4.17 -23.09
C LEU A 50 -1.80 2.93 -23.67
N GLY A 51 -1.40 1.72 -23.24
CA GLY A 51 -2.08 0.48 -23.63
C GLY A 51 -3.52 0.40 -23.11
N PHE A 52 -3.77 0.89 -21.89
CA PHE A 52 -5.13 1.04 -21.35
C PHE A 52 -5.96 2.02 -22.19
N LEU A 53 -5.45 3.22 -22.44
CA LEU A 53 -6.17 4.24 -23.20
C LEU A 53 -6.43 3.79 -24.65
N ALA A 54 -5.50 3.06 -25.28
CA ALA A 54 -5.67 2.51 -26.62
C ALA A 54 -6.77 1.44 -26.71
N SER A 55 -6.96 0.66 -25.64
CA SER A 55 -8.01 -0.38 -25.56
C SER A 55 -9.33 0.14 -24.98
N ALA A 56 -9.33 1.32 -24.34
CA ALA A 56 -10.53 1.92 -23.76
C ALA A 56 -11.56 2.28 -24.84
N HIS A 57 -12.83 2.07 -24.52
CA HIS A 57 -13.97 2.43 -25.36
C HIS A 57 -14.68 3.63 -24.72
N PRO A 58 -15.09 4.63 -25.50
CA PRO A 58 -15.78 5.81 -24.96
C PRO A 58 -17.16 5.39 -24.44
N ASP A 59 -17.34 5.48 -23.13
CA ASP A 59 -18.65 5.34 -22.49
C ASP A 59 -19.18 6.76 -22.17
N PRO A 60 -20.28 7.20 -22.80
CA PRO A 60 -20.86 8.52 -22.53
C PRO A 60 -21.42 8.66 -21.10
N ALA A 61 -21.62 7.57 -20.35
CA ALA A 61 -22.19 7.59 -19.00
C ALA A 61 -21.13 7.57 -17.88
N ALA A 62 -19.86 7.31 -18.17
CA ALA A 62 -18.81 7.15 -17.16
C ALA A 62 -17.58 8.04 -17.44
N PRO A 63 -17.10 8.82 -16.45
CA PRO A 63 -15.92 9.65 -16.61
C PRO A 63 -14.67 8.79 -16.81
N LEU A 64 -13.76 9.25 -17.68
CA LEU A 64 -12.52 8.55 -17.98
C LEU A 64 -11.62 8.44 -16.73
N SER A 65 -11.49 7.23 -16.18
CA SER A 65 -10.59 6.96 -15.07
C SER A 65 -9.16 6.77 -15.57
N SER A 66 -8.40 7.87 -15.67
CA SER A 66 -6.99 7.85 -16.07
C SER A 66 -6.03 8.20 -14.94
N ASN A 67 -4.90 7.50 -14.89
CA ASN A 67 -3.78 7.82 -13.99
C ASN A 67 -2.88 8.93 -14.52
N LEU A 68 -3.13 9.39 -15.75
CA LEU A 68 -2.32 10.38 -16.45
C LEU A 68 -2.00 11.64 -15.61
N PRO A 69 -2.91 12.22 -14.81
CA PRO A 69 -2.58 13.37 -13.96
C PRO A 69 -1.49 13.05 -12.92
N HIS A 70 -1.50 11.83 -12.36
CA HIS A 70 -0.48 11.40 -11.41
C HIS A 70 0.85 11.12 -12.11
N LEU A 71 0.83 10.44 -13.27
CA LEU A 71 2.03 10.15 -14.04
C LEU A 71 2.72 11.42 -14.57
N ALA A 72 1.93 12.40 -15.02
CA ALA A 72 2.45 13.70 -15.44
C ALA A 72 3.10 14.46 -14.27
N ALA A 73 2.48 14.41 -13.09
CA ALA A 73 3.03 15.04 -11.89
C ALA A 73 4.29 14.35 -11.37
N LEU A 74 4.40 13.01 -11.49
CA LEU A 74 5.65 12.30 -11.21
C LEU A 74 6.75 12.74 -12.16
N HIS A 75 6.47 12.89 -13.44
CA HIS A 75 7.47 13.37 -14.41
C HIS A 75 7.98 14.76 -14.04
N LEU A 76 7.08 15.69 -13.70
CA LEU A 76 7.43 17.04 -13.27
C LEU A 76 8.36 17.00 -12.04
N LEU A 77 8.00 16.22 -11.03
CA LEU A 77 8.78 16.16 -9.79
C LEU A 77 10.14 15.47 -9.98
N LEU A 78 10.21 14.40 -10.78
CA LEU A 78 11.45 13.68 -11.05
C LEU A 78 12.45 14.47 -11.90
N THR A 79 11.98 15.45 -12.66
CA THR A 79 12.82 16.33 -13.50
C THR A 79 13.11 17.67 -12.83
N HIS A 80 12.62 17.88 -11.61
CA HIS A 80 12.81 19.11 -10.87
C HIS A 80 14.28 19.28 -10.41
N PRO A 81 14.93 20.44 -10.60
CA PRO A 81 16.34 20.67 -10.21
C PRO A 81 16.66 20.39 -8.74
N ALA A 82 15.74 20.74 -7.85
CA ALA A 82 15.82 20.44 -6.41
C ALA A 82 15.74 18.94 -6.07
N VAL A 83 15.28 18.07 -6.98
CA VAL A 83 15.16 16.62 -6.76
C VAL A 83 16.32 15.91 -7.47
N ARG A 84 17.26 15.38 -6.70
CA ARG A 84 18.43 14.64 -7.23
C ARG A 84 18.36 13.17 -6.88
N SER A 85 18.94 12.34 -7.75
CA SER A 85 19.11 10.90 -7.55
C SER A 85 17.84 10.17 -7.09
N PRO A 86 16.69 10.34 -7.77
CA PRO A 86 15.46 9.68 -7.35
C PRO A 86 15.60 8.15 -7.46
N SER A 87 15.14 7.46 -6.42
CA SER A 87 15.06 6.00 -6.38
C SER A 87 14.05 5.48 -7.41
N ARG A 88 13.96 4.16 -7.54
CA ARG A 88 12.80 3.56 -8.25
C ARG A 88 11.50 4.03 -7.58
N LEU A 89 10.47 4.22 -8.38
CA LEU A 89 9.14 4.56 -7.89
C LEU A 89 8.59 3.45 -6.98
N SER A 90 7.87 3.88 -5.96
CA SER A 90 7.30 3.11 -4.85
C SER A 90 8.31 2.20 -4.15
N PRO A 91 9.44 2.74 -3.65
CA PRO A 91 10.48 1.94 -3.00
C PRO A 91 10.02 1.44 -1.62
N LEU A 92 9.05 2.12 -1.00
CA LEU A 92 8.53 1.85 0.34
C LEU A 92 7.01 2.06 0.37
N PRO A 93 6.26 1.35 1.26
CA PRO A 93 4.82 1.53 1.40
C PRO A 93 4.45 2.99 1.73
N GLY A 94 3.58 3.59 0.92
CA GLY A 94 3.07 4.95 1.13
C GLY A 94 3.99 6.10 0.67
N VAL A 95 5.21 5.77 0.21
CA VAL A 95 6.22 6.70 -0.33
C VAL A 95 6.36 6.48 -1.83
N ASP A 96 6.31 7.55 -2.62
CA ASP A 96 6.39 7.45 -4.08
C ASP A 96 7.83 7.29 -4.56
N PHE A 97 8.81 7.93 -3.93
CA PHE A 97 10.24 7.66 -4.13
C PHE A 97 11.09 8.33 -3.04
N ALA A 98 12.32 7.87 -2.88
CA ALA A 98 13.35 8.54 -2.10
C ALA A 98 14.26 9.36 -3.04
N CYS A 99 14.77 10.49 -2.58
CA CYS A 99 15.65 11.37 -3.36
C CYS A 99 16.55 12.19 -2.44
N ALA A 100 17.48 12.97 -3.02
CA ALA A 100 18.09 14.09 -2.34
C ALA A 100 17.33 15.36 -2.74
N PHE A 101 16.53 15.92 -1.82
CA PHE A 101 15.78 17.16 -2.03
C PHE A 101 16.57 18.34 -1.45
N ARG A 102 16.92 19.32 -2.30
CA ARG A 102 17.80 20.46 -1.96
C ARG A 102 19.08 20.01 -1.23
N GLY A 103 19.67 18.91 -1.68
CA GLY A 103 20.89 18.34 -1.11
C GLY A 103 20.71 17.50 0.16
N ARG A 104 19.50 17.41 0.72
CA ARG A 104 19.21 16.62 1.93
C ARG A 104 18.44 15.34 1.58
N PRO A 105 18.73 14.19 2.21
CA PRO A 105 17.97 12.96 1.99
C PRO A 105 16.48 13.16 2.29
N ALA A 106 15.60 12.79 1.37
CA ALA A 106 14.18 13.03 1.49
C ALA A 106 13.34 11.88 0.95
N TRP A 107 12.17 11.67 1.55
CA TRP A 107 11.12 10.81 1.00
C TRP A 107 10.02 11.68 0.41
N ALA A 108 9.61 11.38 -0.82
CA ALA A 108 8.62 12.15 -1.56
C ALA A 108 7.28 11.40 -1.64
N LEU A 109 6.19 12.14 -1.42
CA LEU A 109 4.82 11.71 -1.55
C LEU A 109 4.11 12.65 -2.50
N LEU A 110 3.45 12.10 -3.50
CA LEU A 110 2.74 12.83 -4.53
C LEU A 110 1.26 12.44 -4.54
N SER A 111 0.40 13.45 -4.53
CA SER A 111 -1.02 13.29 -4.79
C SER A 111 -1.44 14.11 -6.00
N ALA A 112 -2.13 13.46 -6.93
CA ALA A 112 -2.83 14.11 -8.05
C ALA A 112 -4.36 13.98 -7.92
N SER A 113 -4.83 13.62 -6.73
CA SER A 113 -6.25 13.53 -6.41
C SER A 113 -6.90 14.91 -6.45
N ASN A 114 -8.20 14.95 -6.74
CA ASN A 114 -8.98 16.17 -6.60
C ASN A 114 -8.92 16.64 -5.13
N PRO A 115 -8.56 17.91 -4.84
CA PRO A 115 -8.49 18.44 -3.48
C PRO A 115 -9.80 18.27 -2.69
N ALA A 116 -10.95 18.34 -3.36
CA ALA A 116 -12.26 18.16 -2.73
C ALA A 116 -12.50 16.73 -2.21
N ARG A 117 -11.69 15.75 -2.66
CA ARG A 117 -11.74 14.36 -2.20
C ARG A 117 -10.73 14.07 -1.08
N LEU A 118 -9.88 15.02 -0.74
CA LEU A 118 -8.94 14.89 0.36
C LEU A 118 -9.65 15.26 1.67
N ALA A 119 -9.66 14.34 2.63
CA ALA A 119 -10.24 14.57 3.95
C ALA A 119 -9.15 14.64 5.03
N TRP A 120 -9.20 15.68 5.85
CA TRP A 120 -8.34 15.87 7.02
C TRP A 120 -9.01 15.34 8.28
N VAL A 121 -8.90 14.03 8.54
CA VAL A 121 -9.60 13.36 9.64
C VAL A 121 -8.60 12.93 10.74
N PRO A 122 -8.89 13.12 12.04
CA PRO A 122 -7.97 12.76 13.12
C PRO A 122 -7.53 11.28 13.15
N ARG A 123 -8.42 10.36 12.74
CA ARG A 123 -8.20 8.90 12.79
C ARG A 123 -8.19 8.24 11.40
N GLY A 124 -7.96 9.00 10.32
CA GLY A 124 -7.97 8.49 8.94
C GLY A 124 -7.57 9.52 7.89
N GLY A 125 -7.69 9.18 6.61
CA GLY A 125 -7.42 10.10 5.51
C GLY A 125 -5.95 10.55 5.40
N LEU A 126 -5.74 11.78 4.91
CA LEU A 126 -4.40 12.30 4.59
C LEU A 126 -3.52 12.46 5.85
N ARG A 127 -4.10 12.88 6.98
CA ARG A 127 -3.38 13.06 8.25
C ARG A 127 -2.75 11.75 8.73
N ALA A 128 -3.53 10.65 8.73
CA ALA A 128 -3.03 9.35 9.15
C ALA A 128 -1.94 8.81 8.21
N ARG A 129 -2.05 9.08 6.90
CA ARG A 129 -1.03 8.71 5.91
C ARG A 129 0.28 9.48 6.16
N VAL A 130 0.21 10.79 6.37
CA VAL A 130 1.40 11.62 6.66
C VAL A 130 2.04 11.21 7.98
N ALA A 131 1.26 11.01 9.05
CA ALA A 131 1.76 10.54 10.35
C ALA A 131 2.49 9.20 10.22
N SER A 132 1.87 8.22 9.55
CA SER A 132 2.44 6.88 9.38
C SER A 132 3.78 6.92 8.62
N VAL A 133 3.91 7.79 7.63
CA VAL A 133 5.17 7.91 6.87
C VAL A 133 6.21 8.68 7.67
N LEU A 134 5.81 9.69 8.45
CA LEU A 134 6.72 10.43 9.33
C LEU A 134 7.29 9.52 10.43
N ASP A 135 6.47 8.64 11.01
CA ASP A 135 6.91 7.65 12.00
C ASP A 135 7.85 6.62 11.37
N ALA A 136 7.54 6.15 10.16
CA ALA A 136 8.43 5.26 9.41
C ALA A 136 9.77 5.93 9.06
N ALA A 137 9.74 7.22 8.75
CA ALA A 137 10.93 8.00 8.44
C ALA A 137 11.83 8.20 9.68
N ARG A 138 11.23 8.50 10.85
CA ARG A 138 11.94 8.58 12.14
C ARG A 138 12.54 7.24 12.57
N GLY A 139 11.78 6.15 12.35
CA GLY A 139 12.19 4.78 12.68
C GLY A 139 13.16 4.15 11.68
N ALA A 140 13.45 4.81 10.55
CA ALA A 140 14.32 4.27 9.52
C ALA A 140 15.78 4.10 10.02
N PRO A 141 16.50 3.06 9.59
CA PRO A 141 17.92 2.88 9.88
C PRO A 141 18.74 4.09 9.42
N PRO A 142 19.86 4.44 10.10
CA PRO A 142 20.66 5.62 9.77
C PRO A 142 21.10 5.70 8.29
N ALA A 143 21.31 4.57 7.64
CA ALA A 143 21.74 4.51 6.24
C ALA A 143 20.64 4.88 5.21
N THR A 144 19.36 4.78 5.57
CA THR A 144 18.22 5.05 4.66
C THR A 144 17.25 6.08 5.24
N ARG A 145 17.60 6.66 6.39
CA ARG A 145 16.80 7.65 7.09
C ARG A 145 16.79 8.96 6.30
N PRO A 146 15.61 9.46 5.92
CA PRO A 146 15.51 10.78 5.33
C PRO A 146 15.62 11.84 6.43
N GLU A 147 16.12 13.00 6.05
CA GLU A 147 16.08 14.22 6.87
C GLU A 147 14.81 15.04 6.62
N LYS A 148 14.21 14.88 5.44
CA LYS A 148 12.99 15.60 5.03
C LYS A 148 11.90 14.67 4.52
N LEU A 149 10.66 15.05 4.77
CA LEU A 149 9.51 14.53 4.07
C LEU A 149 8.99 15.60 3.10
N LEU A 150 8.91 15.26 1.82
CA LEU A 150 8.39 16.14 0.77
C LEU A 150 6.98 15.69 0.39
N LEU A 151 5.99 16.54 0.63
CA LEU A 151 4.60 16.31 0.26
C LEU A 151 4.24 17.19 -0.93
N VAL A 152 3.76 16.60 -2.01
CA VAL A 152 3.46 17.30 -3.26
C VAL A 152 2.01 17.04 -3.67
N PHE A 153 1.27 18.11 -3.93
CA PHE A 153 -0.11 18.07 -4.37
C PHE A 153 -0.22 18.75 -5.73
N SER A 154 -0.23 17.97 -6.81
CA SER A 154 -0.17 18.53 -8.17
C SER A 154 -1.46 19.23 -8.61
N ARG A 155 -2.59 18.93 -7.95
CA ARG A 155 -3.87 19.63 -8.11
C ARG A 155 -4.19 20.56 -6.94
N GLY A 156 -3.23 20.76 -6.04
CA GLY A 156 -3.39 21.58 -4.86
C GLY A 156 -4.05 20.90 -3.68
N VAL A 157 -4.27 21.70 -2.65
CA VAL A 157 -4.79 21.24 -1.38
C VAL A 157 -5.56 22.36 -0.69
N GLY A 158 -6.68 22.01 -0.03
CA GLY A 158 -7.52 22.96 0.68
C GLY A 158 -6.83 23.63 1.86
N ALA A 159 -7.29 24.81 2.26
CA ALA A 159 -6.70 25.60 3.34
C ALA A 159 -6.65 24.83 4.67
N ASP A 160 -7.70 24.07 5.02
CA ASP A 160 -7.77 23.29 6.26
C ASP A 160 -6.70 22.20 6.33
N ILE A 161 -6.42 21.55 5.20
CA ILE A 161 -5.38 20.54 5.12
C ILE A 161 -4.00 21.19 5.20
N ALA A 162 -3.78 22.31 4.51
CA ALA A 162 -2.51 23.03 4.58
C ALA A 162 -2.22 23.52 6.00
N LEU A 163 -3.23 24.09 6.67
CA LEU A 163 -3.14 24.49 8.08
C LEU A 163 -2.90 23.26 8.98
N GLY A 164 -3.59 22.16 8.71
CA GLY A 164 -3.40 20.90 9.43
C GLY A 164 -1.99 20.32 9.28
N LEU A 165 -1.39 20.42 8.09
CA LEU A 165 0.00 20.01 7.83
C LEU A 165 0.98 20.91 8.59
N ALA A 166 0.77 22.23 8.55
CA ALA A 166 1.62 23.19 9.27
C ALA A 166 1.53 23.02 10.79
N VAL A 167 0.32 23.05 11.37
CA VAL A 167 0.10 22.95 12.82
C VAL A 167 0.35 21.55 13.34
N GLY A 168 -0.05 20.52 12.60
CA GLY A 168 -0.02 19.13 13.06
C GLY A 168 1.33 18.43 12.88
N PHE A 169 2.12 18.85 11.89
CA PHE A 169 3.38 18.19 11.55
C PHE A 169 4.55 19.16 11.34
N GLY A 170 4.37 20.47 11.55
CA GLY A 170 5.41 21.45 11.31
C GLY A 170 5.76 21.61 9.83
N ALA A 171 4.82 21.32 8.92
CA ALA A 171 5.07 21.40 7.49
C ALA A 171 5.22 22.85 7.04
N VAL A 172 6.29 23.15 6.31
CA VAL A 172 6.54 24.45 5.70
C VAL A 172 6.20 24.37 4.22
N GLU A 173 5.34 25.27 3.75
CA GLU A 173 5.04 25.35 2.32
C GLU A 173 6.26 25.85 1.56
N THR A 174 6.59 25.17 0.46
CA THR A 174 7.72 25.50 -0.38
C THR A 174 7.27 25.71 -1.81
N ASP A 175 7.70 26.82 -2.40
CA ASP A 175 7.40 27.13 -3.79
C ASP A 175 8.42 26.45 -4.71
N MET A 176 8.11 25.24 -5.14
CA MET A 176 8.90 24.53 -6.17
C MET A 176 8.64 25.10 -7.57
N LEU A 177 7.55 25.84 -7.81
CA LEU A 177 7.26 26.39 -9.13
C LEU A 177 8.11 27.61 -9.45
N ALA A 178 8.39 28.47 -8.47
CA ALA A 178 9.35 29.57 -8.63
C ALA A 178 10.76 29.06 -9.00
N GLU A 179 11.16 27.89 -8.51
CA GLU A 179 12.47 27.28 -8.79
C GLU A 179 12.58 26.68 -10.20
N PHE A 180 11.47 26.45 -10.90
CA PHE A 180 11.47 26.05 -12.31
C PHE A 180 11.79 27.21 -13.26
N VAL A 181 11.54 28.46 -12.84
CA VAL A 181 11.65 29.67 -13.67
C VAL A 181 12.99 30.40 -13.46
N GLY A 182 13.79 29.97 -12.47
CA GLY A 182 14.97 30.70 -11.99
C GLY A 182 16.31 30.44 -12.70
N VAL A 183 16.33 30.06 -13.99
CA VAL A 183 17.59 30.01 -14.77
C VAL A 183 17.34 30.53 -16.19
N SER A 184 17.09 31.82 -16.33
CA SER A 184 17.26 32.51 -17.62
C SER A 184 17.59 33.98 -17.41
N GLU A 185 18.68 34.25 -16.71
CA GLU A 185 19.41 35.51 -16.86
C GLU A 185 20.89 35.15 -16.85
N ASP A 186 21.36 34.62 -17.99
CA ASP A 186 22.71 34.83 -18.51
C ASP A 186 22.64 34.46 -19.99
N GLU A 187 22.71 35.50 -20.83
CA GLU A 187 23.04 35.38 -22.25
C GLU A 187 24.40 34.68 -22.34
N ASP A 188 24.48 33.55 -23.03
CA ASP A 188 25.61 33.21 -23.90
C ASP A 188 25.31 31.97 -24.75
N ASP A 189 25.80 32.05 -25.98
CA ASP A 189 25.53 31.23 -27.15
C ASP A 189 25.70 29.71 -26.95
N GLU A 190 24.62 28.94 -27.07
CA GLU A 190 24.51 27.68 -27.83
C GLU A 190 23.25 26.89 -27.40
N GLY A 191 22.19 26.97 -28.22
CA GLY A 191 21.32 25.82 -28.48
C GLY A 191 20.47 25.21 -27.34
N TRP A 192 20.22 25.91 -26.23
CA TRP A 192 19.26 25.41 -25.23
C TRP A 192 17.83 25.83 -25.55
N ILE A 193 17.01 24.85 -25.88
CA ILE A 193 15.56 25.00 -26.05
C ILE A 193 14.97 25.40 -24.69
N ALA A 194 14.50 26.64 -24.58
CA ALA A 194 13.64 27.07 -23.48
C ALA A 194 12.47 26.09 -23.37
N VAL A 195 12.45 25.30 -22.29
CA VAL A 195 11.37 24.35 -22.03
C VAL A 195 10.16 25.14 -21.56
N SER A 196 9.44 25.72 -22.52
CA SER A 196 8.13 26.32 -22.30
C SER A 196 7.13 25.20 -22.05
N PHE A 197 6.93 24.85 -20.77
CA PHE A 197 5.75 24.12 -20.37
C PHE A 197 4.57 25.07 -20.44
N ASN A 198 3.59 24.73 -21.29
CA ASN A 198 2.37 25.49 -21.47
C ASN A 198 1.74 25.78 -20.09
N THR A 199 1.61 27.07 -19.76
CA THR A 199 1.07 27.61 -18.51
C THR A 199 -0.45 27.33 -18.41
N GLY A 200 -0.81 26.07 -18.21
CA GLY A 200 -2.19 25.67 -17.91
C GLY A 200 -2.60 26.01 -16.48
N GLU A 201 -3.90 26.23 -16.26
CA GLU A 201 -4.51 26.39 -14.93
C GLU A 201 -4.17 25.27 -13.95
N GLU A 202 -3.85 24.06 -14.46
CA GLU A 202 -3.43 22.90 -13.66
C GLU A 202 -2.16 23.20 -12.81
N MET A 203 -1.21 24.01 -13.31
CA MET A 203 0.04 24.30 -12.59
C MET A 203 -0.14 25.34 -11.48
N ARG A 204 -1.11 26.27 -11.59
CA ARG A 204 -1.38 27.29 -10.54
C ARG A 204 -1.86 26.69 -9.21
N SER A 205 -2.39 25.47 -9.29
CA SER A 205 -2.89 24.76 -8.11
C SER A 205 -1.80 23.95 -7.40
N PHE A 206 -0.62 23.77 -7.98
CA PHE A 206 0.44 22.97 -7.40
C PHE A 206 0.87 23.52 -6.03
N ARG A 207 0.92 22.65 -5.03
CA ARG A 207 1.40 23.02 -3.68
C ARG A 207 2.34 21.94 -3.15
N ALA A 208 3.44 22.37 -2.54
CA ALA A 208 4.41 21.46 -1.95
C ALA A 208 4.75 21.88 -0.52
N PHE A 209 5.00 20.89 0.33
CA PHE A 209 5.30 21.10 1.73
C PHE A 209 6.49 20.23 2.13
N GLU A 210 7.39 20.80 2.91
CA GLU A 210 8.51 20.09 3.52
C GLU A 210 8.31 19.96 5.03
N ILE A 211 8.63 18.78 5.57
CA ILE A 211 8.63 18.52 7.01
C ILE A 211 10.03 18.04 7.39
N ASP A 212 10.67 18.71 8.34
CA ASP A 212 11.94 18.27 8.90
C ASP A 212 11.74 17.11 9.88
N ILE A 213 12.64 16.13 9.81
CA ILE A 213 12.63 14.95 10.67
C ILE A 213 13.65 15.18 11.78
N VAL A 214 13.18 15.67 12.93
CA VAL A 214 14.01 15.93 14.13
C VAL A 214 14.07 14.69 15.03
N GLU A 215 15.25 14.34 15.56
CA GLU A 215 15.43 13.31 16.59
C GLU A 215 15.11 13.87 18.00
N GLY A 216 14.24 13.18 18.77
CA GLY A 216 14.01 13.55 20.17
C GLY A 216 12.95 12.72 20.93
N ALA A 217 13.45 11.97 21.93
CA ALA A 217 12.83 11.39 23.14
C ALA A 217 11.30 11.17 23.19
N ALA A 218 10.86 9.91 23.11
CA ALA A 218 9.53 9.51 23.55
C ALA A 218 9.53 9.28 25.08
N GLU A 219 9.05 10.27 25.84
CA GLU A 219 8.58 10.07 27.21
C GLU A 219 7.42 9.07 27.21
N VAL A 220 7.56 8.06 28.07
CA VAL A 220 6.57 7.01 28.32
C VAL A 220 5.51 7.56 29.25
N LEU A 221 4.28 7.74 28.76
CA LEU A 221 3.08 7.90 29.59
C LEU A 221 2.19 6.67 29.40
N LEU A 222 2.28 5.76 30.37
CA LEU A 222 1.33 4.65 30.56
C LEU A 222 0.04 5.19 31.21
N PRO A 223 -1.16 4.71 30.82
CA PRO A 223 -2.36 4.80 31.66
C PRO A 223 -2.55 3.53 32.52
N PRO A 224 -3.29 3.63 33.64
CA PRO A 224 -3.28 2.66 34.75
C PRO A 224 -4.25 1.48 34.57
N GLU A 225 -3.97 0.42 35.32
CA GLU A 225 -4.74 -0.82 35.46
C GLU A 225 -5.99 -0.70 36.37
N ALA A 226 -6.83 -1.75 36.23
CA ALA A 226 -7.84 -2.33 37.13
C ALA A 226 -9.29 -1.85 36.93
N THR A 227 -10.26 -2.76 36.75
CA THR A 227 -10.77 -3.66 37.81
C THR A 227 -11.72 -4.72 37.23
N VAL A 228 -11.80 -5.84 37.95
CA VAL A 228 -12.55 -7.06 37.65
C VAL A 228 -13.91 -7.01 38.35
N ALA A 229 -14.97 -7.53 37.72
CA ALA A 229 -16.18 -7.95 38.44
C ALA A 229 -16.83 -9.16 37.72
N GLU A 230 -16.98 -10.26 38.44
CA GLU A 230 -17.75 -11.45 38.05
C GLU A 230 -19.22 -11.30 38.43
N GLY A 231 -20.13 -11.98 37.70
CA GLY A 231 -21.52 -12.18 38.13
C GLY A 231 -22.45 -12.71 37.03
N SER A 232 -22.74 -14.01 37.10
CA SER A 232 -23.62 -14.91 36.31
C SER A 232 -25.00 -14.41 35.81
N SER A 233 -25.43 -14.87 34.63
CA SER A 233 -26.49 -15.89 34.42
C SER A 233 -26.83 -16.05 32.93
N ASP A 234 -27.16 -17.28 32.53
CA ASP A 234 -27.41 -17.76 31.16
C ASP A 234 -28.37 -16.88 30.32
N GLU A 235 -27.81 -16.26 29.28
CA GLU A 235 -28.40 -16.12 27.94
C GLU A 235 -27.24 -16.05 26.93
N GLU A 236 -27.43 -16.56 25.71
CA GLU A 236 -26.38 -16.66 24.67
C GLU A 236 -25.79 -15.28 24.31
N VAL A 237 -24.74 -14.88 25.01
CA VAL A 237 -23.89 -13.73 24.65
C VAL A 237 -22.90 -14.19 23.58
N PRO A 238 -22.76 -13.50 22.43
CA PRO A 238 -21.68 -13.79 21.49
C PRO A 238 -20.38 -13.58 22.27
N LEU A 239 -19.62 -14.66 22.52
CA LEU A 239 -18.32 -14.61 23.18
C LEU A 239 -17.48 -13.50 22.53
N GLY A 240 -17.49 -12.33 23.16
CA GLY A 240 -16.71 -11.20 22.74
C GLY A 240 -15.27 -11.62 22.90
N PHE A 241 -14.59 -11.89 21.79
CA PHE A 241 -13.15 -11.94 21.82
C PHE A 241 -12.67 -10.53 22.17
N GLU A 242 -12.40 -10.27 23.45
CA GLU A 242 -11.71 -9.05 23.84
C GLU A 242 -10.28 -9.07 23.30
N GLY A 243 -9.76 -7.90 22.96
CA GLY A 243 -8.40 -7.72 22.44
C GLY A 243 -8.28 -7.65 20.91
N ALA A 244 -7.03 -7.79 20.44
CA ALA A 244 -6.66 -7.47 19.05
C ALA A 244 -7.42 -8.32 18.00
N PHE A 245 -7.74 -9.59 18.31
CA PHE A 245 -8.49 -10.46 17.41
C PHE A 245 -9.93 -9.98 17.20
N GLY A 246 -10.66 -9.67 18.27
CA GLY A 246 -12.05 -9.21 18.14
C GLY A 246 -12.13 -7.85 17.45
N ALA A 247 -11.19 -6.95 17.79
CA ALA A 247 -11.06 -5.67 17.09
C ALA A 247 -10.76 -5.85 15.60
N PHE A 248 -9.93 -6.84 15.23
CA PHE A 248 -9.69 -7.18 13.82
C PHE A 248 -10.96 -7.73 13.16
N VAL A 249 -11.66 -8.67 13.81
CA VAL A 249 -12.86 -9.29 13.25
C VAL A 249 -13.96 -8.26 13.02
N GLY A 250 -14.11 -7.30 13.94
CA GLY A 250 -15.07 -6.20 13.82
C GLY A 250 -14.82 -5.25 12.64
N LYS A 251 -13.64 -5.30 12.00
CA LYS A 251 -13.35 -4.51 10.79
C LYS A 251 -13.87 -5.15 9.51
N MET A 252 -14.15 -6.45 9.51
CA MET A 252 -14.68 -7.15 8.34
C MET A 252 -16.18 -6.86 8.21
N TRP A 253 -16.64 -6.61 6.99
CA TRP A 253 -18.05 -6.34 6.71
C TRP A 253 -18.61 -7.36 5.73
N ARG A 254 -19.50 -8.24 6.23
CA ARG A 254 -19.97 -9.43 5.48
C ARG A 254 -20.84 -9.09 4.26
N GLU A 255 -21.42 -7.90 4.22
CA GLU A 255 -22.32 -7.44 3.16
C GLU A 255 -21.68 -6.35 2.29
N SER A 256 -20.33 -6.29 2.25
CA SER A 256 -19.63 -5.28 1.46
C SER A 256 -19.62 -5.64 -0.02
N ARG A 257 -19.67 -4.62 -0.88
CA ARG A 257 -19.42 -4.79 -2.32
C ARG A 257 -17.94 -4.95 -2.64
N GLU A 258 -17.04 -4.54 -1.73
CA GLU A 258 -15.60 -4.70 -1.90
C GLU A 258 -15.13 -6.04 -1.32
N LEU A 259 -14.45 -6.83 -2.15
CA LEU A 259 -13.97 -8.16 -1.79
C LEU A 259 -12.47 -8.16 -1.44
N MET A 260 -12.09 -8.98 -0.47
CA MET A 260 -10.70 -9.30 -0.15
C MET A 260 -10.52 -10.81 -0.15
N ASN A 261 -9.61 -11.33 -0.98
CA ASN A 261 -9.28 -12.75 -1.00
C ASN A 261 -8.17 -13.02 0.03
N LEU A 262 -8.42 -13.92 0.99
CA LEU A 262 -7.42 -14.27 2.00
C LEU A 262 -6.71 -15.57 1.61
N ASP A 263 -5.38 -15.50 1.48
CA ASP A 263 -4.54 -16.68 1.35
C ASP A 263 -4.44 -17.46 2.68
N THR A 264 -4.05 -18.73 2.62
CA THR A 264 -3.78 -19.56 3.81
C THR A 264 -2.80 -18.88 4.76
N THR A 265 -1.78 -18.20 4.22
CA THR A 265 -0.80 -17.46 5.02
C THR A 265 -1.41 -16.30 5.81
N ALA A 266 -2.42 -15.62 5.26
CA ALA A 266 -3.15 -14.56 5.94
C ALA A 266 -4.01 -15.12 7.07
N LEU A 267 -4.71 -16.24 6.84
CA LEU A 267 -5.50 -16.89 7.89
C LEU A 267 -4.62 -17.33 9.07
N VAL A 268 -3.45 -17.92 8.79
CA VAL A 268 -2.46 -18.29 9.82
C VAL A 268 -2.00 -17.05 10.59
N ALA A 269 -1.71 -15.95 9.89
CA ALA A 269 -1.28 -14.71 10.53
C ALA A 269 -2.36 -14.11 11.43
N ILE A 270 -3.63 -14.18 11.04
CA ILE A 270 -4.74 -13.64 11.84
C ILE A 270 -4.90 -14.41 13.16
N VAL A 271 -4.78 -15.74 13.13
CA VAL A 271 -5.08 -16.58 14.30
C VAL A 271 -3.87 -16.94 15.15
N SER A 272 -2.66 -16.73 14.63
CA SER A 272 -1.40 -17.07 15.31
C SER A 272 -1.34 -16.51 16.73
N GLY A 273 -0.82 -17.31 17.66
CA GLY A 273 -0.52 -16.85 19.01
C GLY A 273 0.45 -15.67 19.02
N ILE A 274 1.36 -15.55 18.05
CA ILE A 274 2.26 -14.40 17.92
C ILE A 274 1.43 -13.12 17.78
N SER A 275 0.52 -13.10 16.81
CA SER A 275 -0.31 -11.93 16.48
C SER A 275 -1.35 -11.55 17.54
N ASN A 276 -1.54 -12.41 18.55
CA ASN A 276 -2.62 -12.34 19.52
C ASN A 276 -2.09 -12.32 20.97
N GLY A 277 -0.95 -11.66 21.20
CA GLY A 277 -0.41 -11.43 22.55
C GLY A 277 0.40 -12.59 23.14
N GLY A 278 0.55 -13.71 22.42
CA GLY A 278 1.33 -14.87 22.86
C GLY A 278 2.85 -14.66 22.86
N VAL A 279 3.35 -13.51 22.36
CA VAL A 279 4.79 -13.19 22.33
C VAL A 279 5.39 -13.19 23.74
N GLY A 280 4.69 -12.63 24.74
CA GLY A 280 5.18 -12.63 26.13
C GLY A 280 5.41 -14.04 26.66
N LYS A 281 4.43 -14.94 26.50
CA LYS A 281 4.53 -16.36 26.87
C LYS A 281 5.67 -17.06 26.11
N LEU A 282 5.82 -16.76 24.82
CA LEU A 282 6.86 -17.33 23.96
C LEU A 282 8.27 -16.89 24.38
N MET A 283 8.46 -15.63 24.74
CA MET A 283 9.76 -15.07 25.13
C MET A 283 10.14 -15.37 26.58
N ALA A 284 9.16 -15.57 27.47
CA ALA A 284 9.39 -15.98 28.85
C ALA A 284 9.84 -17.44 28.98
N ALA A 285 9.53 -18.29 28.00
CA ALA A 285 9.92 -19.69 28.01
C ALA A 285 11.45 -19.86 27.86
N PRO A 286 12.10 -20.79 28.59
CA PRO A 286 13.53 -21.04 28.48
C PRO A 286 13.96 -21.30 27.03
N LYS A 287 15.15 -20.80 26.68
CA LYS A 287 15.68 -20.86 25.30
C LYS A 287 15.84 -22.30 24.80
N GLU A 288 16.19 -23.21 25.70
CA GLU A 288 16.38 -24.64 25.41
C GLU A 288 15.04 -25.29 25.03
N VAL A 289 13.97 -24.95 25.75
CA VAL A 289 12.61 -25.45 25.52
C VAL A 289 12.06 -24.93 24.19
N THR A 290 12.18 -23.63 23.94
CA THR A 290 11.73 -23.01 22.68
C THR A 290 12.54 -23.51 21.48
N ARG A 291 13.85 -23.69 21.63
CA ARG A 291 14.69 -24.26 20.56
C ARG A 291 14.40 -25.73 20.28
N ALA A 292 14.12 -26.53 21.30
CA ALA A 292 13.70 -27.93 21.14
C ALA A 292 12.35 -28.03 20.41
N ARG A 293 11.41 -27.13 20.73
CA ARG A 293 10.08 -27.07 20.12
C ARG A 293 10.12 -26.69 18.65
N PHE A 294 10.82 -25.61 18.30
CA PHE A 294 10.83 -25.07 16.93
C PHE A 294 11.98 -25.59 16.06
N LYS A 295 12.96 -26.30 16.64
CA LYS A 295 14.09 -26.93 15.92
C LYS A 295 14.79 -25.94 14.98
N CYS A 296 14.94 -26.28 13.70
CA CYS A 296 15.54 -25.42 12.68
C CYS A 296 14.75 -24.13 12.42
N ASN A 297 13.48 -24.06 12.80
CA ASN A 297 12.63 -22.87 12.64
C ASN A 297 12.73 -21.90 13.83
N TYR A 298 13.49 -22.22 14.88
CA TYR A 298 13.61 -21.38 16.08
C TYR A 298 13.90 -19.91 15.75
N LYS A 299 14.94 -19.65 14.94
CA LYS A 299 15.31 -18.29 14.56
C LYS A 299 14.16 -17.58 13.84
N PHE A 300 13.52 -18.25 12.90
CA PHE A 300 12.41 -17.70 12.12
C PHE A 300 11.20 -17.33 13.00
N VAL A 301 10.82 -18.19 13.94
CA VAL A 301 9.72 -17.93 14.89
C VAL A 301 10.07 -16.78 15.83
N MET A 302 11.31 -16.73 16.34
CA MET A 302 11.75 -15.62 17.19
C MET A 302 11.80 -14.30 16.43
N ASP A 303 12.30 -14.27 15.19
CA ASP A 303 12.35 -13.06 14.37
C ASP A 303 10.92 -12.52 14.11
N GLN A 304 9.93 -13.40 13.93
CA GLN A 304 8.51 -13.00 13.83
C GLN A 304 7.96 -12.43 15.13
N ALA A 305 8.31 -13.01 16.28
CA ALA A 305 7.89 -12.51 17.59
C ALA A 305 8.43 -11.09 17.85
N HIS A 306 9.71 -10.84 17.57
CA HIS A 306 10.29 -9.49 17.65
C HIS A 306 9.61 -8.52 16.67
N SER A 307 9.31 -8.97 15.45
CA SER A 307 8.61 -8.17 14.45
C SER A 307 7.19 -7.80 14.90
N GLU A 308 6.51 -8.65 15.67
CA GLU A 308 5.20 -8.37 16.22
C GLU A 308 5.23 -7.31 17.33
N LEU A 309 6.25 -7.33 18.20
CA LEU A 309 6.45 -6.29 19.22
C LEU A 309 6.68 -4.91 18.61
N GLN A 310 7.33 -4.86 17.45
CA GLN A 310 7.58 -3.59 16.74
C GLN A 310 6.36 -3.10 15.97
N LEU A 311 5.68 -4.00 15.27
CA LEU A 311 4.52 -3.67 14.45
C LEU A 311 3.49 -4.80 14.55
N PRO A 312 2.40 -4.61 15.32
CA PRO A 312 1.37 -5.63 15.44
C PRO A 312 0.69 -5.91 14.10
N ILE A 313 0.71 -7.17 13.66
CA ILE A 313 0.27 -7.52 12.30
C ILE A 313 -1.24 -7.39 12.13
N LEU A 314 -2.03 -7.56 13.20
CA LEU A 314 -3.49 -7.40 13.12
C LEU A 314 -3.91 -5.95 12.82
N LEU A 315 -3.07 -4.96 13.13
CA LEU A 315 -3.31 -3.57 12.73
C LEU A 315 -3.10 -3.39 11.22
N GLU A 316 -2.04 -4.01 10.68
CA GLU A 316 -1.70 -4.01 9.25
C GLU A 316 -2.78 -4.74 8.43
N LEU A 317 -3.11 -5.98 8.79
CA LEU A 317 -4.16 -6.76 8.14
C LEU A 317 -5.53 -6.09 8.30
N GLY A 318 -5.78 -5.50 9.46
CA GLY A 318 -7.03 -4.78 9.74
C GLY A 318 -7.31 -3.66 8.75
N LYS A 319 -6.29 -2.89 8.35
CA LYS A 319 -6.43 -1.84 7.32
C LYS A 319 -6.75 -2.42 5.93
N ALA A 320 -6.23 -3.61 5.62
CA ALA A 320 -6.50 -4.25 4.33
C ALA A 320 -7.96 -4.68 4.21
N VAL A 321 -8.53 -5.23 5.29
CA VAL A 321 -9.88 -5.82 5.33
C VAL A 321 -10.99 -4.86 5.77
N GLU A 322 -10.64 -3.67 6.24
CA GLU A 322 -11.59 -2.70 6.80
C GLU A 322 -12.70 -2.35 5.80
N GLY A 323 -13.95 -2.61 6.20
CA GLY A 323 -15.13 -2.35 5.37
C GLY A 323 -15.30 -3.31 4.18
N LYS A 324 -14.50 -4.38 4.09
CA LYS A 324 -14.54 -5.35 2.98
C LYS A 324 -15.10 -6.70 3.42
N GLN A 325 -15.68 -7.40 2.46
CA GLN A 325 -16.09 -8.79 2.63
C GLN A 325 -14.91 -9.70 2.32
N CYS A 326 -14.48 -10.47 3.31
CA CYS A 326 -13.38 -11.41 3.17
C CYS A 326 -13.88 -12.75 2.63
N ILE A 327 -13.32 -13.16 1.50
CA ILE A 327 -13.60 -14.44 0.83
C ILE A 327 -12.38 -15.37 0.91
N ILE A 328 -12.64 -16.67 0.95
CA ILE A 328 -11.62 -17.73 0.80
C ILE A 328 -12.12 -18.82 -0.12
N CYS A 329 -11.23 -19.45 -0.88
CA CYS A 329 -11.59 -20.58 -1.73
C CYS A 329 -11.57 -21.91 -0.94
N GLY A 330 -12.15 -22.97 -1.52
CA GLY A 330 -12.23 -24.30 -0.92
C GLY A 330 -10.85 -24.89 -0.60
N THR A 331 -9.87 -24.67 -1.48
CA THR A 331 -8.46 -25.06 -1.26
C THR A 331 -7.88 -24.40 0.00
N VAL A 332 -8.04 -23.07 0.17
CA VAL A 332 -7.55 -22.35 1.37
C VAL A 332 -8.24 -22.84 2.63
N ASN A 333 -9.56 -23.02 2.61
CA ASN A 333 -10.32 -23.50 3.76
C ASN A 333 -9.82 -24.86 4.26
N SER A 334 -9.52 -25.77 3.32
CA SER A 334 -9.05 -27.12 3.63
C SER A 334 -7.62 -27.10 4.18
N GLU A 335 -6.70 -26.39 3.50
CA GLU A 335 -5.30 -26.27 3.92
C GLU A 335 -5.18 -25.59 5.29
N PHE A 336 -5.95 -24.52 5.53
CA PHE A 336 -5.94 -23.82 6.81
C PHE A 336 -6.43 -24.70 7.96
N LYS A 337 -7.52 -25.46 7.77
CA LYS A 337 -8.01 -26.41 8.78
C LYS A 337 -6.98 -27.47 9.11
N GLU A 338 -6.27 -27.98 8.11
CA GLU A 338 -5.21 -28.98 8.30
C GLU A 338 -4.03 -28.41 9.10
N ILE A 339 -3.55 -27.21 8.74
CA ILE A 339 -2.47 -26.52 9.45
C ILE A 339 -2.84 -26.27 10.92
N VAL A 340 -4.05 -25.75 11.17
CA VAL A 340 -4.52 -25.48 12.54
C VAL A 340 -4.70 -26.76 13.34
N SER A 341 -5.15 -27.85 12.70
CA SER A 341 -5.28 -29.16 13.34
C SER A 341 -3.91 -29.69 13.81
N MET A 342 -2.91 -29.65 12.91
CA MET A 342 -1.57 -30.19 13.15
C MET A 342 -0.71 -29.32 14.08
N CYS A 343 -0.77 -27.99 13.93
CA CYS A 343 0.18 -27.07 14.57
C CYS A 343 -0.46 -26.15 15.62
N GLY A 344 -1.79 -25.99 15.60
CA GLY A 344 -2.50 -25.01 16.43
C GLY A 344 -2.71 -25.46 17.88
N GLY A 345 -2.47 -24.53 18.81
CA GLY A 345 -2.80 -24.66 20.23
C GLY A 345 -4.29 -24.43 20.50
N PRO A 346 -4.77 -24.60 21.75
CA PRO A 346 -6.19 -24.42 22.10
C PRO A 346 -6.74 -23.04 21.76
N GLU A 347 -5.97 -21.98 22.03
CA GLU A 347 -6.38 -20.60 21.72
C GLU A 347 -6.41 -20.34 20.20
N GLU A 348 -5.39 -20.79 19.46
CA GLU A 348 -5.30 -20.66 18.00
C GLU A 348 -6.43 -21.42 17.29
N LYS A 349 -6.75 -22.63 17.77
CA LYS A 349 -7.89 -23.43 17.30
C LYS A 349 -9.23 -22.73 17.54
N THR A 350 -9.37 -22.04 18.66
CA THR A 350 -10.60 -21.31 18.98
C THR A 350 -10.75 -20.06 18.11
N ARG A 351 -9.68 -19.28 17.93
CA ARG A 351 -9.66 -18.16 16.97
C ARG A 351 -9.93 -18.62 15.53
N ALA A 352 -9.36 -19.74 15.10
CA ALA A 352 -9.60 -20.29 13.76
C ALA A 352 -11.06 -20.67 13.52
N ARG A 353 -11.71 -21.35 14.48
CA ARG A 353 -13.15 -21.66 14.39
C ARG A 353 -13.99 -20.39 14.31
N HIS A 354 -13.64 -19.36 15.08
CA HIS A 354 -14.36 -18.09 15.06
C HIS A 354 -14.16 -17.36 13.73
N LEU A 355 -12.91 -17.24 13.26
CA LEU A 355 -12.59 -16.58 11.99
C LEU A 355 -13.35 -17.21 10.83
N LEU A 356 -13.36 -18.55 10.72
CA LEU A 356 -14.05 -19.25 9.64
C LEU A 356 -15.56 -18.98 9.60
N LYS A 357 -16.21 -18.70 10.74
CA LYS A 357 -17.63 -18.30 10.79
C LYS A 357 -17.89 -16.90 10.22
N GLN A 358 -16.84 -16.09 10.08
CA GLN A 358 -16.90 -14.70 9.61
C GLN A 358 -16.55 -14.57 8.12
N LEU A 359 -15.95 -15.59 7.52
CA LEU A 359 -15.50 -15.59 6.12
C LEU A 359 -16.56 -16.21 5.20
N THR A 360 -16.62 -15.71 3.97
CA THR A 360 -17.42 -16.32 2.91
C THR A 360 -16.57 -17.33 2.14
N ILE A 361 -16.93 -18.60 2.20
CA ILE A 361 -16.25 -19.67 1.46
C ILE A 361 -16.85 -19.73 0.06
N ILE A 362 -16.03 -19.54 -0.96
CA ILE A 362 -16.41 -19.61 -2.37
C ILE A 362 -15.80 -20.85 -3.06
N PRO A 363 -16.38 -21.33 -4.18
CA PRO A 363 -15.79 -22.41 -4.95
C PRO A 363 -14.42 -22.03 -5.53
N ASP A 364 -13.55 -23.02 -5.69
CA ASP A 364 -12.27 -22.87 -6.40
C ASP A 364 -12.56 -22.53 -7.86
N SER A 365 -12.40 -21.25 -8.21
CA SER A 365 -12.80 -20.67 -9.50
C SER A 365 -11.68 -19.82 -10.09
N PRO A 366 -10.52 -20.42 -10.44
CA PRO A 366 -9.38 -19.65 -10.92
C PRO A 366 -9.63 -19.06 -12.30
N SER A 367 -9.10 -17.85 -12.54
CA SER A 367 -9.16 -17.19 -13.84
C SER A 367 -8.42 -17.98 -14.92
N ALA A 368 -8.92 -17.92 -16.16
CA ALA A 368 -8.30 -18.59 -17.31
C ALA A 368 -6.83 -18.17 -17.48
N ARG A 369 -6.54 -16.86 -17.40
CA ARG A 369 -5.18 -16.33 -17.51
C ARG A 369 -4.21 -16.89 -16.47
N MET A 370 -4.66 -17.14 -15.25
CA MET A 370 -3.85 -17.80 -14.23
C MET A 370 -3.63 -19.27 -14.58
N MET A 371 -4.67 -19.94 -15.05
CA MET A 371 -4.63 -21.35 -15.39
C MET A 371 -3.75 -21.67 -16.60
N ASP A 372 -3.65 -20.74 -17.55
CA ASP A 372 -2.82 -20.88 -18.75
C ASP A 372 -1.31 -20.81 -18.47
N LEU A 373 -0.90 -20.27 -17.32
CA LEU A 373 0.52 -20.27 -16.92
C LEU A 373 1.04 -21.70 -16.70
N PRO A 374 2.30 -22.01 -17.06
CA PRO A 374 2.84 -23.35 -16.86
C PRO A 374 2.94 -23.68 -15.37
N THR A 375 2.51 -24.89 -14.98
CA THR A 375 2.69 -25.38 -13.61
C THR A 375 4.16 -25.73 -13.40
N THR A 376 4.80 -25.06 -12.45
CA THR A 376 6.23 -25.28 -12.11
C THR A 376 6.38 -25.37 -10.59
N ARG A 377 7.59 -25.67 -10.10
CA ARG A 377 7.88 -25.63 -8.65
C ARG A 377 7.57 -24.26 -8.03
N LYS A 378 7.78 -23.17 -8.78
CA LYS A 378 7.50 -21.79 -8.33
C LYS A 378 6.04 -21.39 -8.56
N LEU A 379 5.41 -21.95 -9.61
CA LEU A 379 4.00 -21.75 -9.97
C LEU A 379 3.19 -23.01 -9.65
N ALA A 380 3.17 -23.40 -8.38
CA ALA A 380 2.48 -24.61 -7.94
C ALA A 380 0.96 -24.49 -8.16
N MET A 381 0.32 -25.59 -8.58
CA MET A 381 -1.11 -25.64 -8.91
C MET A 381 -2.00 -25.10 -7.79
N LYS A 382 -1.70 -25.44 -6.52
CA LYS A 382 -2.46 -24.95 -5.36
C LYS A 382 -2.50 -23.42 -5.30
N ASN A 383 -1.36 -22.76 -5.52
CA ASN A 383 -1.27 -21.31 -5.49
C ASN A 383 -1.94 -20.70 -6.73
N LYS A 384 -1.90 -21.36 -7.88
CA LYS A 384 -2.68 -20.94 -9.06
C LYS A 384 -4.17 -20.91 -8.76
N VAL A 385 -4.69 -21.90 -8.03
CA VAL A 385 -6.10 -21.92 -7.60
C VAL A 385 -6.41 -20.74 -6.67
N VAL A 386 -5.62 -20.51 -5.62
CA VAL A 386 -5.86 -19.44 -4.64
C VAL A 386 -5.81 -18.05 -5.29
N PHE A 387 -4.71 -17.74 -5.96
CA PHE A 387 -4.50 -16.43 -6.57
C PHE A 387 -5.37 -16.23 -7.81
N GLY A 388 -5.60 -17.30 -8.59
CA GLY A 388 -6.51 -17.25 -9.73
C GLY A 388 -7.96 -17.01 -9.30
N THR A 389 -8.37 -17.53 -8.14
CA THR A 389 -9.72 -17.30 -7.62
C THR A 389 -9.86 -15.83 -7.20
N GLY A 390 -8.89 -15.27 -6.46
CA GLY A 390 -8.88 -13.83 -6.18
C GLY A 390 -8.91 -12.98 -7.46
N ASP A 391 -8.15 -13.39 -8.47
CA ASP A 391 -8.13 -12.75 -9.78
C ASP A 391 -9.48 -12.79 -10.51
N HIS A 392 -10.17 -13.94 -10.50
CA HIS A 392 -11.49 -14.11 -11.11
C HIS A 392 -12.53 -13.18 -10.48
N TRP A 393 -12.52 -13.10 -9.14
CA TRP A 393 -13.45 -12.26 -8.37
C TRP A 393 -13.01 -10.78 -8.28
N ARG A 394 -11.91 -10.40 -8.95
CA ARG A 394 -11.29 -9.06 -8.87
C ARG A 394 -11.01 -8.61 -7.42
N ALA A 395 -10.76 -9.57 -6.54
CA ALA A 395 -10.47 -9.35 -5.14
C ALA A 395 -8.95 -9.35 -4.94
N PRO A 396 -8.35 -8.28 -4.38
CA PRO A 396 -6.94 -8.31 -4.01
C PRO A 396 -6.66 -9.50 -3.09
N THR A 397 -5.57 -10.21 -3.35
CA THR A 397 -5.17 -11.37 -2.52
C THR A 397 -4.20 -10.92 -1.44
N LEU A 398 -4.59 -11.04 -0.18
CA LEU A 398 -3.75 -10.78 1.00
C LEU A 398 -2.89 -12.02 1.28
N THR A 399 -1.57 -11.90 1.18
CA THR A 399 -0.65 -13.06 1.26
C THR A 399 0.76 -12.70 1.75
N ALA A 400 1.46 -13.68 2.34
CA ALA A 400 2.91 -13.63 2.58
C ALA A 400 3.73 -14.41 1.52
N ASN A 401 3.07 -15.07 0.55
CA ASN A 401 3.72 -15.89 -0.47
C ASN A 401 4.21 -15.04 -1.66
N MET A 402 5.12 -14.11 -1.39
CA MET A 402 5.69 -13.25 -2.43
C MET A 402 6.56 -14.00 -3.43
N GLY A 403 7.00 -15.22 -3.10
CA GLY A 403 7.67 -16.11 -4.05
C GLY A 403 6.78 -16.45 -5.25
N PHE A 404 5.52 -16.79 -4.99
CA PHE A 404 4.54 -17.06 -6.05
C PHE A 404 4.18 -15.78 -6.80
N VAL A 405 3.91 -14.67 -6.10
CA VAL A 405 3.58 -13.38 -6.73
C VAL A 405 4.67 -12.92 -7.70
N ARG A 406 5.94 -13.01 -7.29
CA ARG A 406 7.08 -12.68 -8.16
C ARG A 406 7.19 -13.61 -9.36
N ALA A 407 6.96 -14.91 -9.18
CA ALA A 407 7.01 -15.87 -10.28
C ALA A 407 5.93 -15.60 -11.32
N VAL A 408 4.71 -15.27 -10.89
CA VAL A 408 3.60 -14.90 -11.78
C VAL A 408 3.89 -13.59 -12.52
N SER A 409 4.39 -12.58 -11.80
CA SER A 409 4.78 -11.30 -12.41
C SER A 409 5.89 -11.45 -13.46
N GLN A 410 6.86 -12.36 -13.25
CA GLN A 410 7.90 -12.68 -14.23
C GLN A 410 7.35 -13.32 -15.51
N SER A 411 6.16 -13.94 -15.45
CA SER A 411 5.44 -14.44 -16.62
C SER A 411 4.63 -13.36 -17.37
N GLY A 412 4.77 -12.08 -17.00
CA GLY A 412 4.10 -10.96 -17.66
C GLY A 412 2.66 -10.72 -17.20
N MET A 413 2.19 -11.42 -16.16
CA MET A 413 0.83 -11.29 -15.64
C MET A 413 0.85 -10.73 -14.21
N PRO A 414 0.63 -9.42 -13.99
CA PRO A 414 0.53 -8.87 -12.64
C PRO A 414 -0.80 -9.26 -11.99
N LEU A 415 -0.75 -9.54 -10.68
CA LEU A 415 -1.90 -9.81 -9.83
C LEU A 415 -2.15 -8.67 -8.86
N LEU A 416 -3.42 -8.46 -8.49
CA LEU A 416 -3.78 -7.59 -7.38
C LEU A 416 -3.48 -8.32 -6.07
N THR A 417 -2.42 -7.93 -5.38
CA THR A 417 -1.99 -8.58 -4.13
C THR A 417 -1.62 -7.54 -3.08
N ILE A 418 -1.89 -7.86 -1.82
CA ILE A 418 -1.42 -7.12 -0.66
C ILE A 418 -0.46 -8.03 0.10
N GLU A 419 0.80 -7.61 0.22
CA GLU A 419 1.79 -8.34 0.99
C GLU A 419 1.55 -8.14 2.49
N HIS A 420 1.71 -9.21 3.27
CA HIS A 420 1.87 -9.12 4.72
C HIS A 420 3.08 -9.94 5.19
N ARG A 421 3.58 -9.62 6.38
CA ARG A 421 4.68 -10.37 7.01
C ARG A 421 4.26 -11.80 7.38
N PRO A 422 5.14 -12.80 7.23
CA PRO A 422 4.83 -14.17 7.61
C PRO A 422 4.66 -14.31 9.13
N ARG A 423 3.78 -15.24 9.53
CA ARG A 423 3.53 -15.62 10.92
C ARG A 423 3.39 -17.13 11.04
N ALA A 424 3.87 -17.67 12.14
CA ALA A 424 3.80 -19.09 12.49
C ALA A 424 2.76 -19.31 13.59
N LEU A 425 2.12 -20.47 13.59
CA LEU A 425 1.42 -20.94 14.78
C LEU A 425 2.47 -21.37 15.82
N ILE A 426 2.26 -20.98 17.07
CA ILE A 426 3.19 -21.30 18.16
C ILE A 426 2.68 -22.44 19.04
N GLY A 427 1.39 -22.76 18.97
CA GLY A 427 0.78 -23.88 19.67
C GLY A 427 0.78 -23.75 21.19
N LEU A 428 0.96 -22.53 21.71
CA LEU A 428 0.99 -22.24 23.14
C LEU A 428 -0.42 -22.18 23.74
#